data_AF-A0A1X1AKH5-F1
#
_entry.id   AF-A0A1X1AKH5-F1
#
_cell.length_a   1.000
_cell.length_b   1.000
_cell.length_c   1.000
_cell.angle_alpha   90.00
_cell.angle_beta   90.00
_cell.angle_gamma   90.00
#
_symmetry.space_group_name_H-M   'P 1'
#
loop_
_entity.id
_entity.type
_entity.pdbx_description
1 polymer ?
#
loop_
_entity_poly.entity_id
_entity_poly.type
_entity_poly.pdbx_seq_one_letter_code
_entity_poly.pdbx_strand_id
1 'polypeptide(L)'
;MIPAPGRPVDAGIPVAAVVARVAATRPARVAAEFGDEFVTYGRLNTTIAAYRAVMDEQGVDENAAIFAAILNTLPGLADETPGRVTDRITSILRGITGDTAAWTDGDQTRQVG
;
A
#
# COMPACT_ATOMS: atom_id res chain seq x y z
N MET A 1 1.68 32.73 -14.56
CA MET A 1 2.52 31.58 -14.18
C MET A 1 1.68 30.65 -13.33
N ILE A 2 1.52 29.40 -13.74
CA ILE A 2 0.83 28.39 -12.93
C ILE A 2 1.91 27.74 -12.06
N PRO A 3 1.77 27.66 -10.72
CA PRO A 3 2.73 26.94 -9.90
C PRO A 3 2.70 25.46 -10.28
N ALA A 4 3.87 24.89 -10.55
CA ALA A 4 4.03 23.47 -10.84
C ALA A 4 3.45 22.63 -9.67
N PRO A 5 2.72 21.53 -9.94
CA PRO A 5 2.25 20.66 -8.89
C PRO A 5 3.45 20.15 -8.09
N GLY A 6 3.31 20.23 -6.77
CA GLY A 6 4.36 20.00 -5.79
C GLY A 6 5.16 18.73 -6.08
N ARG A 7 6.47 18.87 -5.92
CA ARG A 7 7.46 17.79 -5.85
C ARG A 7 6.87 16.53 -5.19
N PRO A 8 7.00 15.33 -5.80
CA PRO A 8 6.51 14.11 -5.20
C PRO A 8 7.16 13.91 -3.83
N VAL A 9 6.31 13.67 -2.83
CA VAL A 9 6.70 13.32 -1.47
C VAL A 9 7.51 12.02 -1.54
N ASP A 10 8.76 12.11 -1.06
CA ASP A 10 9.76 11.05 -0.87
C ASP A 10 9.73 9.84 -1.83
N ALA A 11 10.77 9.75 -2.67
CA ALA A 11 11.04 8.64 -3.59
C ALA A 11 11.43 7.34 -2.85
N GLY A 12 10.48 6.76 -2.12
CA GLY A 12 10.40 5.33 -1.87
C GLY A 12 9.68 4.63 -3.03
N ILE A 13 9.74 3.29 -3.08
CA ILE A 13 8.97 2.53 -4.06
C ILE A 13 7.48 2.80 -3.80
N PRO A 14 6.67 3.22 -4.80
CA PRO A 14 5.27 3.51 -4.59
C PRO A 14 4.55 2.25 -4.07
N VAL A 15 3.81 2.40 -2.97
CA VAL A 15 3.15 1.27 -2.28
C VAL A 15 2.29 0.47 -3.25
N ALA A 16 1.53 1.15 -4.12
CA ALA A 16 0.70 0.50 -5.12
C ALA A 16 1.51 -0.40 -6.07
N ALA A 17 2.72 0.00 -6.45
CA ALA A 17 3.60 -0.82 -7.29
C ALA A 17 4.13 -2.04 -6.54
N VAL A 18 4.46 -1.90 -5.25
CA VAL A 18 4.84 -3.05 -4.40
C VAL A 18 3.68 -4.03 -4.30
N VAL A 19 2.49 -3.53 -3.98
CA VAL A 19 1.28 -4.35 -3.85
C VAL A 19 0.97 -5.08 -5.15
N ALA A 20 0.98 -4.39 -6.29
CA ALA A 20 0.74 -4.99 -7.60
C ALA A 20 1.77 -6.09 -7.93
N ARG A 21 3.06 -5.84 -7.64
CA ARG A 21 4.14 -6.79 -7.90
C ARG A 21 4.03 -8.04 -7.04
N VAL A 22 3.79 -7.90 -5.74
CA VAL A 22 3.64 -9.06 -4.85
C VAL A 22 2.33 -9.79 -5.14
N ALA A 23 1.24 -9.07 -5.46
CA ALA A 23 -0.04 -9.69 -5.83
C ALA A 23 0.08 -10.55 -7.10
N ALA A 24 0.89 -10.14 -8.08
CA ALA A 24 1.11 -10.90 -9.31
C ALA A 24 1.87 -12.22 -9.09
N THR A 25 2.71 -12.30 -8.05
CA THR A 25 3.59 -13.46 -7.80
C THR A 25 3.14 -14.32 -6.62
N ARG A 26 2.52 -13.70 -5.61
CA ARG A 26 2.07 -14.31 -4.35
C ARG A 26 0.76 -13.68 -3.85
N PRO A 27 -0.36 -13.85 -4.57
CA PRO A 27 -1.62 -13.20 -4.23
C PRO A 27 -2.17 -13.59 -2.84
N ALA A 28 -1.85 -14.80 -2.36
CA ALA A 28 -2.30 -15.30 -1.06
C ALA A 28 -1.42 -14.84 0.12
N ARG A 29 -0.28 -14.17 -0.13
CA ARG A 29 0.57 -13.66 0.95
C ARG A 29 -0.15 -12.54 1.69
N VAL A 30 -0.05 -12.54 3.02
CA VAL A 30 -0.60 -11.47 3.87
C VAL A 30 0.19 -10.18 3.65
N ALA A 31 -0.53 -9.08 3.38
CA ALA A 31 0.01 -7.75 3.22
C ALA A 31 -0.06 -6.93 4.52
N ALA A 32 -1.12 -7.13 5.29
CA ALA A 32 -1.32 -6.47 6.57
C ALA A 32 -2.26 -7.28 7.47
N GLU A 33 -2.07 -7.12 8.77
CA GLU A 33 -2.89 -7.71 9.83
C GLU A 33 -3.22 -6.63 10.86
N PHE A 34 -4.44 -6.69 11.41
CA PHE A 34 -4.88 -5.84 12.48
C PHE A 34 -5.88 -6.59 13.37
N GLY A 35 -5.53 -6.82 14.64
CA GLY A 35 -6.34 -7.68 15.51
C GLY A 35 -6.45 -9.08 14.93
N ASP A 36 -7.69 -9.57 14.77
CA ASP A 36 -8.00 -10.86 14.14
C ASP A 36 -8.25 -10.75 12.61
N GLU A 37 -8.10 -9.55 12.05
CA GLU A 37 -8.32 -9.28 10.63
C GLU A 37 -7.00 -9.29 9.86
N PHE A 38 -7.05 -9.78 8.63
CA PHE A 38 -5.93 -9.72 7.71
C PHE A 38 -6.39 -9.45 6.28
N VAL A 39 -5.49 -8.86 5.50
CA VAL A 39 -5.66 -8.67 4.07
C VAL A 39 -4.47 -9.23 3.32
N THR A 40 -4.75 -9.99 2.27
CA THR A 40 -3.72 -10.50 1.37
C THR A 40 -3.35 -9.49 0.28
N TYR A 41 -2.16 -9.62 -0.30
CA TYR A 41 -1.72 -8.79 -1.41
C TYR A 41 -2.69 -8.82 -2.60
N GLY A 42 -3.26 -9.98 -2.94
CA GLY A 42 -4.23 -10.11 -4.03
C GLY A 42 -5.54 -9.34 -3.77
N ARG A 43 -6.07 -9.46 -2.54
CA ARG A 43 -7.29 -8.74 -2.14
C ARG A 43 -7.03 -7.24 -2.06
N LEU A 44 -5.92 -6.83 -1.47
CA LEU A 44 -5.54 -5.43 -1.35
C LEU A 44 -5.36 -4.78 -2.73
N ASN A 45 -4.67 -5.45 -3.67
CA ASN A 45 -4.49 -4.94 -5.03
C ASN A 45 -5.81 -4.72 -5.77
N THR A 46 -6.73 -5.68 -5.66
CA THR A 46 -8.06 -5.58 -6.29
C THR A 46 -8.85 -4.41 -5.72
N THR A 47 -8.82 -4.22 -4.40
CA THR A 47 -9.49 -3.11 -3.73
C THR A 47 -8.88 -1.76 -4.12
N ILE A 48 -7.54 -1.65 -4.18
CA ILE A 48 -6.86 -0.43 -4.64
C ILE A 48 -7.29 -0.09 -6.07
N ALA A 49 -7.32 -1.05 -6.99
CA ALA A 49 -7.73 -0.82 -8.36
C ALA A 49 -9.19 -0.33 -8.46
N ALA A 50 -10.10 -0.89 -7.65
CA ALA A 50 -11.49 -0.46 -7.59
C ALA A 50 -11.63 0.99 -7.09
N TYR A 51 -10.90 1.38 -6.05
CA TYR A 51 -10.93 2.76 -5.56
C TYR A 51 -10.27 3.73 -6.53
N ARG A 52 -9.17 3.37 -7.19
CA ARG A 52 -8.55 4.22 -8.22
C ARG A 52 -9.51 4.51 -9.36
N ALA A 53 -10.22 3.50 -9.86
CA ALA A 53 -11.21 3.71 -10.93
C ALA A 53 -12.28 4.74 -10.51
N VAL A 54 -12.77 4.67 -9.28
CA VAL A 54 -13.79 5.61 -8.75
C VAL A 54 -13.19 6.99 -8.46
N MET A 55 -11.95 7.06 -7.98
CA MET A 55 -11.31 8.31 -7.52
C MET A 55 -10.66 9.11 -8.64
N ASP A 56 -10.16 8.45 -9.68
CA ASP A 56 -9.63 9.10 -10.89
C ASP A 56 -10.74 9.89 -11.61
N GLU A 57 -11.98 9.38 -11.58
CA GLU A 57 -13.18 10.09 -12.08
C GLU A 57 -13.49 11.37 -11.29
N GLN A 58 -12.95 11.51 -10.08
CA GLN A 58 -13.20 12.64 -9.17
C GLN A 58 -11.96 13.52 -8.96
N GLY A 59 -10.84 13.22 -9.64
CA GLY A 59 -9.57 13.98 -9.50
C GLY A 59 -8.93 13.86 -8.12
N VAL A 60 -9.20 12.77 -7.39
CA VAL A 60 -8.70 12.54 -6.03
C VAL A 60 -7.33 11.84 -6.06
N ASP A 61 -6.46 12.20 -5.12
CA ASP A 61 -5.07 11.72 -5.03
C ASP A 61 -4.96 10.19 -4.84
N GLU A 62 -3.93 9.58 -5.45
CA GLU A 62 -3.66 8.14 -5.37
C GLU A 62 -3.52 7.62 -3.93
N ASN A 63 -2.99 8.43 -3.01
CA ASN A 63 -2.84 8.01 -1.62
C ASN A 63 -4.19 7.85 -0.92
N ALA A 64 -5.22 8.59 -1.34
CA ALA A 64 -6.56 8.44 -0.79
C ALA A 64 -7.19 7.09 -1.18
N ALA A 65 -6.92 6.62 -2.40
CA ALA A 65 -7.38 5.31 -2.85
C ALA A 65 -6.74 4.17 -2.04
N ILE A 66 -5.44 4.29 -1.74
CA ILE A 66 -4.73 3.33 -0.90
C ILE A 66 -5.26 3.36 0.54
N PHE A 67 -5.47 4.55 1.09
CA PHE A 67 -6.00 4.73 2.44
C PHE A 67 -7.41 4.12 2.56
N ALA A 68 -8.30 4.42 1.61
CA ALA A 68 -9.64 3.86 1.55
C ALA A 68 -9.61 2.33 1.37
N ALA A 69 -8.70 1.82 0.54
CA ALA A 69 -8.55 0.38 0.34
C ALA A 69 -8.16 -0.34 1.63
N ILE A 70 -7.21 0.21 2.40
CA ILE A 70 -6.79 -0.37 3.67
C ILE A 70 -7.96 -0.38 4.67
N LEU A 71 -8.63 0.75 4.88
CA LEU A 71 -9.80 0.84 5.76
C LEU A 71 -10.92 -0.13 5.36
N ASN A 72 -11.18 -0.28 4.07
CA ASN A 72 -12.19 -1.20 3.58
C ASN A 72 -11.81 -2.67 3.81
N THR A 73 -10.52 -2.99 3.77
CA THR A 73 -10.04 -4.38 3.96
C THR A 73 -9.78 -4.76 5.40
N LEU A 74 -9.56 -3.77 6.27
CA LEU A 74 -9.32 -3.89 7.71
C LEU A 74 -10.27 -2.94 8.46
N PRO A 75 -11.59 -3.20 8.46
CA PRO A 75 -12.59 -2.30 9.04
C PRO A 75 -12.38 -2.03 10.52
N GLY A 76 -11.75 -2.95 11.28
CA GLY A 76 -11.42 -2.71 12.69
C GLY A 76 -10.50 -1.50 12.92
N LEU A 77 -9.80 -1.03 11.89
CA LEU A 77 -9.05 0.23 11.96
C LEU A 77 -9.98 1.42 12.18
N ALA A 78 -11.18 1.43 11.62
CA ALA A 78 -12.10 2.56 11.71
C ALA A 78 -12.63 2.80 13.14
N ASP A 79 -12.51 1.81 14.02
CA ASP A 79 -12.89 1.90 15.43
C ASP A 79 -11.81 2.59 16.30
N GLU A 80 -10.61 2.82 15.76
CA GLU A 80 -9.56 3.56 16.46
C GLU A 80 -9.80 5.09 16.43
N THR A 81 -9.14 5.83 17.33
CA THR A 81 -9.17 7.29 17.27
C THR A 81 -8.48 7.80 16.00
N PRO A 82 -8.93 8.90 15.37
CA PRO A 82 -8.45 9.33 14.04
C PRO A 82 -6.92 9.47 13.93
N GLY A 83 -6.25 9.91 14.99
CA GLY A 83 -4.79 9.96 15.06
C GLY A 83 -4.15 8.57 14.99
N ARG A 84 -4.68 7.60 15.75
CA ARG A 84 -4.18 6.22 15.74
C ARG A 84 -4.48 5.47 14.45
N VAL A 85 -5.61 5.76 13.80
CA VAL A 85 -5.90 5.24 12.44
C VAL A 85 -4.77 5.62 11.48
N THR A 86 -4.41 6.90 11.47
CA THR A 86 -3.37 7.44 10.58
C THR A 86 -2.00 6.82 10.88
N ASP A 87 -1.64 6.71 12.16
CA ASP A 87 -0.39 6.09 12.60
C ASP A 87 -0.33 4.60 12.20
N ARG A 88 -1.44 3.89 12.37
CA ARG A 88 -1.52 2.45 12.05
C ARG A 88 -1.42 2.21 10.56
N ILE A 89 -2.14 2.98 9.74
CA ILE A 89 -2.05 2.89 8.28
C ILE A 89 -0.63 3.22 7.83
N THR A 90 0.00 4.25 8.39
CA THR A 90 1.41 4.59 8.10
C THR A 90 2.35 3.43 8.43
N SER A 91 2.14 2.73 9.55
CA SER A 91 2.89 1.55 9.93
C SER A 91 2.72 0.40 8.94
N ILE A 92 1.48 0.12 8.51
CA ILE A 92 1.16 -0.90 7.50
C ILE A 92 1.85 -0.57 6.17
N LEU A 93 1.74 0.67 5.69
CA LEU A 93 2.38 1.11 4.45
C LEU A 93 3.90 0.93 4.50
N ARG A 94 4.52 1.22 5.66
CA ARG A 94 5.95 0.99 5.89
C ARG A 94 6.31 -0.49 5.88
N GLY A 95 5.48 -1.35 6.45
CA GLY A 95 5.66 -2.80 6.39
C GLY A 95 5.60 -3.32 4.95
N ILE A 96 4.62 -2.85 4.18
CA ILE A 96 4.45 -3.20 2.77
C ILE A 96 5.64 -2.73 1.92
N THR A 97 6.12 -1.50 2.10
CA THR A 97 7.31 -1.05 1.36
C THR A 97 8.59 -1.76 1.82
N GLY A 98 8.72 -2.04 3.12
CA GLY A 98 9.83 -2.81 3.70
C GLY A 98 9.90 -4.26 3.22
N ASP A 99 8.76 -4.84 2.83
CA ASP A 99 8.68 -6.19 2.25
C ASP A 99 9.49 -6.34 0.94
N THR A 100 9.85 -5.24 0.27
CA THR A 100 10.77 -5.28 -0.88
C THR A 100 12.24 -5.33 -0.49
N ALA A 101 12.64 -4.74 0.65
CA ALA A 101 14.04 -4.72 1.10
C ALA A 101 14.57 -6.12 1.42
N ALA A 102 13.71 -7.00 1.95
CA ALA A 102 14.03 -8.42 2.17
C ALA A 102 14.24 -9.21 0.87
N TRP A 103 13.77 -8.70 -0.27
CA TRP A 103 13.96 -9.32 -1.59
C TRP A 103 15.19 -8.77 -2.31
N THR A 104 15.50 -7.48 -2.17
CA THR A 104 16.66 -6.86 -2.83
C THR A 104 18.00 -7.44 -2.33
N ASP A 105 18.08 -7.80 -1.04
CA ASP A 105 19.27 -8.43 -0.44
C ASP A 105 19.50 -9.88 -0.96
N GLY A 106 18.42 -10.62 -1.22
CA GLY A 106 18.46 -12.00 -1.71
C GLY A 106 18.68 -12.14 -3.23
N ASP A 107 18.52 -11.06 -4.00
CA ASP A 107 18.75 -11.04 -5.45
C ASP A 107 20.16 -10.51 -5.78
N GLN A 108 20.73 -9.62 -4.95
CA GLN A 108 22.13 -9.18 -5.10
C GLN A 108 23.16 -10.28 -4.79
N THR A 109 22.83 -11.22 -3.90
CA THR A 109 23.72 -12.35 -3.54
C THR A 109 23.74 -13.48 -4.56
N ARG A 110 22.83 -13.48 -5.55
CA ARG A 110 22.80 -14.50 -6.63
C ARG A 110 23.45 -14.06 -7.95
N GLN A 111 23.91 -12.82 -8.08
CA GLN A 111 24.59 -12.32 -9.30
C GLN A 111 26.12 -12.27 -9.20
N VAL A 112 26.74 -12.97 -8.24
CA VAL A 112 28.18 -13.21 -8.22
C VAL A 112 28.46 -14.68 -7.95
N GLY A 113 28.86 -15.41 -8.99
CA GLY A 113 29.21 -16.83 -8.92
C GLY A 113 29.25 -17.47 -10.30
#